data_AF-A0A226MCG8-F1
#
_entry.id   AF-A0A226MCG8-F1
#
_cell.length_a   1.000
_cell.length_b   1.000
_cell.length_c   1.000
_cell.angle_alpha   90.00
_cell.angle_beta   90.00
_cell.angle_gamma   90.00
#
_symmetry.space_group_name_H-M   'P 1'
#
loop_
_entity.id
_entity.type
_entity.pdbx_description
1 polymer ?
#
loop_
_entity_poly.entity_id
_entity_poly.type
_entity_poly.pdbx_seq_one_letter_code
_entity_poly.pdbx_strand_id
1 'polypeptide(L)'
;AELIGSLTRKLEILKEAKEGLLEDIKMNNALGEEMELLIKEQCRPNEFGKYKMFIDDLEMVVKLLLSLSGRLARVENVLGVIGKNTNSEERSSLIKKKKKLTGQHEDARELKENLDRRGQVVLKILGNYFSEEQLQNYQHFVKMKSALLIEQRQLDDKIKLGQEQLKCLMESFPKDFTPKDATAAAALAAALATSGVNGKTILAVSSSL
;
A
#
# COMPACT_ATOMS: atom_id res chain seq x y z
N ALA A 1 -29.31 -1.20 -7.76
CA ALA A 1 -29.10 0.20 -7.34
C ALA A 1 -28.53 0.27 -5.91
N GLU A 2 -29.17 -0.39 -4.94
CA GLU A 2 -28.76 -0.37 -3.52
C GLU A 2 -27.31 -0.83 -3.26
N LEU A 3 -26.86 -1.92 -3.90
CA LEU A 3 -25.47 -2.41 -3.76
C LEU A 3 -24.42 -1.42 -4.33
N ILE A 4 -24.71 -0.79 -5.46
CA ILE A 4 -23.84 0.23 -6.06
C ILE A 4 -23.72 1.44 -5.13
N GLY A 5 -24.86 1.92 -4.61
CA GLY A 5 -24.87 3.05 -3.66
C GLY A 5 -24.10 2.73 -2.38
N SER A 6 -24.28 1.53 -1.82
CA SER A 6 -23.56 1.08 -0.62
C SER A 6 -22.04 0.97 -0.85
N LEU A 7 -21.62 0.39 -1.98
CA LEU A 7 -20.20 0.24 -2.32
C LEU A 7 -19.53 1.60 -2.62
N THR A 8 -20.25 2.50 -3.28
CA THR A 8 -19.77 3.87 -3.57
C THR A 8 -19.56 4.65 -2.27
N ARG A 9 -20.54 4.64 -1.36
CA ARG A 9 -20.41 5.27 -0.05
C ARG A 9 -19.25 4.68 0.76
N LYS A 10 -19.08 3.35 0.72
CA LYS A 10 -17.94 2.69 1.40
C LYS A 10 -16.60 3.15 0.81
N LEU A 11 -16.50 3.34 -0.50
CA LEU A 11 -15.30 3.87 -1.14
C LEU A 11 -15.02 5.32 -0.77
N GLU A 12 -16.05 6.15 -0.60
CA GLU A 12 -15.90 7.53 -0.11
C GLU A 12 -15.29 7.54 1.29
N ILE A 13 -15.86 6.77 2.23
CA ILE A 13 -15.33 6.63 3.60
C ILE A 13 -13.87 6.16 3.60
N LEU A 14 -13.51 5.19 2.74
CA LEU A 14 -12.13 4.71 2.65
C LEU A 14 -11.17 5.77 2.08
N LYS A 15 -11.64 6.65 1.19
CA LYS A 15 -10.83 7.76 0.66
C LYS A 15 -10.62 8.84 1.72
N GLU A 16 -11.66 9.20 2.46
CA GLU A 16 -11.54 10.13 3.59
C GLU A 16 -10.56 9.61 4.65
N ALA A 17 -10.65 8.33 5.01
CA ALA A 17 -9.68 7.69 5.91
C ALA A 17 -8.25 7.74 5.35
N LYS A 18 -8.09 7.68 4.02
CA LYS A 18 -6.77 7.76 3.37
C LYS A 18 -6.20 9.17 3.46
N GLU A 19 -7.05 10.19 3.34
CA GLU A 19 -6.64 11.59 3.51
C GLU A 19 -6.13 11.83 4.93
N GLY A 20 -6.88 11.42 5.96
CA GLY A 20 -6.42 11.51 7.35
C GLY A 20 -5.10 10.76 7.59
N LEU A 21 -4.96 9.56 7.03
CA LEU A 21 -3.72 8.79 7.13
C LEU A 21 -2.52 9.50 6.47
N LEU A 22 -2.74 10.22 5.37
CA LEU A 22 -1.67 11.00 4.72
C LEU A 22 -1.23 12.18 5.59
N GLU A 23 -2.14 12.77 6.36
CA GLU A 23 -1.80 13.80 7.35
C GLU A 23 -0.94 13.21 8.48
N ASP A 24 -1.31 12.04 9.01
CA ASP A 24 -0.52 11.34 10.03
C ASP A 24 0.89 10.98 9.53
N ILE A 25 1.00 10.51 8.28
CA ILE A 25 2.29 10.26 7.62
C ILE A 25 3.11 11.55 7.53
N LYS A 26 2.49 12.66 7.18
CA LYS A 26 3.17 13.96 7.08
C LYS A 26 3.68 14.41 8.45
N MET A 27 2.88 14.29 9.51
CA MET A 27 3.29 14.63 10.88
C MET A 27 4.46 13.74 11.33
N ASN A 28 4.38 12.43 11.05
CA ASN A 28 5.46 11.51 11.42
C ASN A 28 6.75 11.76 10.62
N ASN A 29 6.65 12.18 9.35
CA ASN A 29 7.82 12.57 8.56
C ASN A 29 8.49 13.82 9.12
N ALA A 30 7.71 14.84 9.54
CA ALA A 30 8.25 16.03 10.19
C ALA A 30 9.01 15.68 11.48
N LEU A 31 8.43 14.81 12.33
CA LEU A 31 9.14 14.29 13.51
C LEU A 31 10.43 13.54 13.12
N GLY A 32 10.40 12.77 12.03
CA GLY A 32 11.58 12.07 11.50
C GLY A 32 12.69 13.02 11.05
N GLU A 33 12.34 14.13 10.41
CA GLU A 33 13.28 15.19 10.01
C GLU A 33 13.90 15.89 11.24
N GLU A 34 13.09 16.21 12.24
CA GLU A 34 13.57 16.76 13.52
C GLU A 34 14.54 15.81 14.22
N MET A 35 14.20 14.51 14.28
CA MET A 35 15.09 13.48 14.84
C MET A 35 16.38 13.36 14.02
N GLU A 36 16.31 13.39 12.69
CA GLU A 36 17.50 13.31 11.83
C GLU A 36 18.46 14.48 12.10
N LEU A 37 17.95 15.70 12.22
CA LEU A 37 18.74 16.89 12.56
C LEU A 37 19.40 16.73 13.92
N LEU A 38 18.64 16.32 14.94
CA LEU A 38 19.15 16.15 16.30
C LEU A 38 20.26 15.08 16.37
N ILE A 39 20.06 13.94 15.70
CA ILE A 39 21.07 12.86 15.65
C ILE A 39 22.31 13.35 14.91
N LYS A 40 22.15 14.12 13.83
CA LYS A 40 23.27 14.67 13.06
C LYS A 40 24.11 15.66 13.88
N GLU A 41 23.49 16.43 14.76
CA GLU A 41 24.17 17.40 15.61
C GLU A 41 24.89 16.77 16.80
N GLN A 42 24.30 15.73 17.41
CA GLN A 42 24.82 15.15 18.67
C GLN A 42 25.70 13.92 18.47
N CYS A 43 25.44 13.11 17.43
CA CYS A 43 26.14 11.84 17.24
C CYS A 43 27.33 11.96 16.30
N ARG A 44 28.24 10.97 16.36
CA ARG A 44 29.39 10.91 15.45
C ARG A 44 28.94 10.60 14.01
N PRO A 45 29.68 11.03 12.98
CA PRO A 45 29.28 10.80 11.58
C PRO A 45 29.05 9.32 11.22
N ASN A 46 29.82 8.40 11.81
CA ASN A 46 29.65 6.96 11.62
C ASN A 46 28.38 6.40 12.31
N GLU A 47 27.95 6.99 13.42
CA GLU A 47 26.72 6.64 14.12
C GLU A 47 25.50 7.16 13.38
N PHE A 48 25.55 8.41 12.91
CA PHE A 48 24.55 8.98 12.02
C PHE A 48 24.37 8.14 10.74
N GLY A 49 25.48 7.68 10.14
CA GLY A 49 25.43 6.75 9.01
C GLY A 49 24.67 5.46 9.31
N LYS A 50 24.85 4.87 10.50
CA LYS A 50 24.10 3.67 10.92
C LYS A 50 22.61 3.95 11.07
N TYR A 51 22.24 5.09 11.66
CA TYR A 51 20.85 5.53 11.77
C TYR A 51 20.20 5.65 10.39
N LYS A 52 20.84 6.38 9.47
CA LYS A 52 20.30 6.61 8.13
C LYS A 52 20.07 5.31 7.37
N MET A 53 21.07 4.42 7.38
CA MET A 53 20.92 3.09 6.78
C MET A 53 19.78 2.29 7.41
N PHE A 54 19.59 2.36 8.73
CA PHE A 54 18.49 1.68 9.40
C PHE A 54 17.11 2.22 8.97
N ILE A 55 16.94 3.54 8.91
CA ILE A 55 15.67 4.17 8.52
C ILE A 55 15.32 3.91 7.05
N ASP A 56 16.32 3.95 6.16
CA ASP A 56 16.12 3.66 4.73
C ASP A 56 15.73 2.18 4.52
N ASP A 57 16.43 1.27 5.19
CA ASP A 57 16.14 -0.17 5.10
C ASP A 57 14.80 -0.54 5.72
N LEU A 58 14.34 0.19 6.75
CA LEU A 58 13.04 -0.04 7.39
C LEU A 58 11.89 0.05 6.41
N GLU A 59 11.84 1.12 5.62
CA GLU A 59 10.79 1.31 4.63
C GLU A 59 10.86 0.24 3.53
N MET A 60 12.07 -0.08 3.04
CA MET A 60 12.26 -1.08 1.99
C MET A 60 11.83 -2.48 2.44
N VAL A 61 12.23 -2.91 3.64
CA VAL A 61 11.91 -4.24 4.18
C VAL A 61 10.41 -4.38 4.44
N VAL A 62 9.76 -3.35 5.02
CA VAL A 62 8.31 -3.36 5.25
C VAL A 62 7.55 -3.46 3.92
N LYS A 63 7.93 -2.66 2.90
CA LYS A 63 7.32 -2.73 1.56
C LYS A 63 7.50 -4.11 0.91
N LEU A 64 8.68 -4.70 1.03
CA LEU A 64 8.98 -6.03 0.51
C LEU A 64 8.08 -7.11 1.15
N LEU A 65 8.00 -7.12 2.49
CA LEU A 65 7.16 -8.04 3.25
C LEU A 65 5.69 -7.93 2.83
N LEU A 66 5.15 -6.71 2.79
CA LEU A 66 3.76 -6.47 2.38
C LEU A 66 3.50 -6.94 0.95
N SER A 67 4.43 -6.69 0.03
CA SER A 67 4.33 -7.14 -1.36
C SER A 67 4.35 -8.68 -1.49
N LEU A 68 5.21 -9.35 -0.72
CA LEU A 68 5.27 -10.82 -0.69
C LEU A 68 4.00 -11.43 -0.08
N SER A 69 3.57 -10.95 1.09
CA SER A 69 2.34 -11.39 1.75
C SER A 69 1.12 -11.22 0.85
N GLY A 70 0.99 -10.06 0.20
CA GLY A 70 -0.11 -9.82 -0.74
C GLY A 70 -0.08 -10.73 -1.96
N ARG A 71 1.11 -11.02 -2.53
CA ARG A 71 1.25 -11.98 -3.65
C ARG A 71 0.93 -13.40 -3.22
N LEU A 72 1.38 -13.81 -2.04
CA LEU A 72 1.12 -15.14 -1.50
C LEU A 72 -0.37 -15.35 -1.27
N ALA A 73 -1.04 -14.41 -0.59
CA ALA A 73 -2.48 -14.45 -0.35
C ALA A 73 -3.29 -14.58 -1.65
N ARG A 74 -2.92 -13.86 -2.72
CA ARG A 74 -3.58 -14.00 -4.03
C ARG A 74 -3.40 -15.40 -4.62
N VAL A 75 -2.20 -15.97 -4.56
CA VAL A 75 -1.95 -17.33 -5.07
C VAL A 75 -2.73 -18.36 -4.25
N GLU A 76 -2.81 -18.20 -2.94
CA GLU A 76 -3.59 -19.07 -2.06
C GLU A 76 -5.09 -19.00 -2.33
N ASN A 77 -5.63 -17.80 -2.52
CA ASN A 77 -7.03 -17.61 -2.89
C ASN A 77 -7.36 -18.31 -4.21
N VAL A 78 -6.52 -18.15 -5.24
CA VAL A 78 -6.71 -18.81 -6.55
C VAL A 78 -6.64 -20.34 -6.39
N LEU A 79 -5.67 -20.86 -5.64
CA LEU A 79 -5.54 -22.30 -5.39
C LEU A 79 -6.73 -22.89 -4.59
N GLY A 80 -7.36 -22.09 -3.74
CA GLY A 80 -8.57 -22.47 -3.00
C GLY A 80 -9.82 -22.53 -3.86
N VAL A 81 -9.95 -21.64 -4.85
CA VAL A 81 -11.09 -21.57 -5.78
C VAL A 81 -10.98 -22.63 -6.89
N ILE A 82 -9.77 -22.90 -7.39
CA ILE A 82 -9.55 -23.94 -8.41
C ILE A 82 -9.81 -25.32 -7.79
N GLY A 83 -10.94 -25.94 -8.15
CA GLY A 83 -11.34 -27.27 -7.69
C GLY A 83 -10.32 -28.36 -8.06
N LYS A 84 -10.35 -29.48 -7.33
CA LYS A 84 -9.42 -30.62 -7.52
C LYS A 84 -9.40 -31.23 -8.94
N ASN A 85 -10.43 -30.94 -9.75
CA ASN A 85 -10.62 -31.52 -11.09
C ASN A 85 -10.24 -30.57 -12.25
N THR A 86 -9.62 -29.42 -11.96
CA THR A 86 -9.18 -28.45 -12.99
C THR A 86 -7.76 -28.76 -13.45
N ASN A 87 -7.46 -28.45 -14.72
CA ASN A 87 -6.20 -28.61 -15.44
C ASN A 87 -4.95 -28.82 -14.54
N SER A 88 -4.48 -30.07 -14.44
CA SER A 88 -3.43 -30.53 -13.50
C SER A 88 -2.15 -29.69 -13.60
N GLU A 89 -1.82 -29.21 -14.80
CA GLU A 89 -0.64 -28.42 -15.09
C GLU A 89 -0.71 -26.99 -14.51
N GLU A 90 -1.85 -26.31 -14.65
CA GLU A 90 -2.06 -24.97 -14.09
C GLU A 90 -1.97 -25.00 -12.56
N ARG A 91 -2.62 -25.99 -11.93
CA ARG A 91 -2.53 -26.20 -10.49
C ARG A 91 -1.10 -26.47 -10.03
N SER A 92 -0.36 -27.33 -10.74
CA SER A 92 1.05 -27.62 -10.45
C SER A 92 1.93 -26.37 -10.54
N SER A 93 1.70 -25.52 -11.56
CA SER A 93 2.43 -24.27 -11.73
C SER A 93 2.19 -23.29 -10.56
N LEU A 94 0.95 -23.17 -10.08
CA LEU A 94 0.57 -22.33 -8.96
C LEU A 94 1.16 -22.84 -7.63
N ILE A 95 1.23 -24.16 -7.44
CA ILE A 95 1.89 -24.76 -6.26
C ILE A 95 3.40 -24.45 -6.26
N LYS A 96 4.08 -24.58 -7.41
CA LYS A 96 5.49 -24.19 -7.53
C LYS A 96 5.69 -22.71 -7.22
N LYS A 97 4.81 -21.84 -7.73
CA LYS A 97 4.83 -20.41 -7.45
C LYS A 97 4.60 -20.11 -5.97
N LYS A 98 3.64 -20.79 -5.31
CA LYS A 98 3.41 -20.71 -3.87
C LYS A 98 4.68 -21.05 -3.10
N LYS A 99 5.30 -22.21 -3.39
CA LYS A 99 6.53 -22.64 -2.72
C LYS A 99 7.65 -21.61 -2.84
N LYS A 100 7.84 -21.03 -4.04
CA LYS A 100 8.83 -19.96 -4.27
C LYS A 100 8.52 -18.71 -3.46
N LEU A 101 7.27 -18.24 -3.46
CA LEU A 101 6.85 -17.05 -2.71
C LEU A 101 6.97 -17.27 -1.19
N THR A 102 6.68 -18.46 -0.69
CA THR A 102 6.88 -18.82 0.72
C THR A 102 8.36 -18.75 1.10
N GLY A 103 9.26 -19.29 0.27
CA GLY A 103 10.71 -19.16 0.50
C GLY A 103 11.14 -17.70 0.55
N GLN A 104 10.73 -16.89 -0.43
CA GLN A 104 11.04 -15.45 -0.46
C GLN A 104 10.47 -14.68 0.75
N HIS A 105 9.30 -15.10 1.25
CA HIS A 105 8.69 -14.50 2.43
C HIS A 105 9.50 -14.80 3.70
N GLU A 106 10.04 -16.02 3.82
CA GLU A 106 10.94 -16.38 4.91
C GLU A 106 12.27 -15.62 4.82
N ASP A 107 12.86 -15.50 3.62
CA ASP A 107 14.07 -14.68 3.42
C ASP A 107 13.83 -13.21 3.84
N ALA A 108 12.67 -12.65 3.48
CA ALA A 108 12.29 -11.28 3.86
C ALA A 108 12.01 -11.14 5.37
N ARG A 109 11.54 -12.20 6.03
CA ARG A 109 11.38 -12.25 7.48
C ARG A 109 12.74 -12.22 8.17
N GLU A 110 13.73 -12.97 7.69
CA GLU A 110 15.09 -12.91 8.22
C GLU A 110 15.71 -11.52 8.07
N LEU A 111 15.48 -10.86 6.91
CA LEU A 111 15.89 -9.47 6.71
C LEU A 111 15.26 -8.53 7.75
N LYS A 112 14.00 -8.76 8.12
CA LYS A 112 13.31 -7.98 9.17
C LYS A 112 13.90 -8.22 10.55
N GLU A 113 14.24 -9.45 10.90
CA GLU A 113 14.88 -9.76 12.18
C GLU A 113 16.28 -9.13 12.28
N ASN A 114 17.05 -9.17 11.19
CA ASN A 114 18.35 -8.49 11.12
C ASN A 114 18.22 -6.96 11.22
N LEU A 115 17.20 -6.39 10.58
CA LEU A 115 16.88 -4.98 10.70
C LEU A 115 16.48 -4.60 12.14
N ASP A 116 15.70 -5.44 12.83
CA ASP A 116 15.31 -5.18 14.21
C ASP A 116 16.51 -5.17 15.16
N ARG A 117 17.46 -6.10 14.96
CA ARG A 117 18.74 -6.08 15.68
C ARG A 117 19.51 -4.79 15.43
N ARG A 118 19.57 -4.32 14.17
CA ARG A 118 20.19 -3.04 13.82
C ARG A 118 19.47 -1.86 14.47
N GLY A 119 18.14 -1.88 14.52
CA GLY A 119 17.33 -0.88 15.20
C GLY A 119 17.64 -0.78 16.70
N GLN A 120 17.82 -1.91 17.38
CA GLN A 120 18.24 -1.95 18.79
C GLN A 120 19.65 -1.39 18.99
N VAL A 121 20.57 -1.66 18.07
CA VAL A 121 21.92 -1.07 18.11
C VAL A 121 21.85 0.44 17.97
N VAL A 122 21.06 0.96 17.02
CA VAL A 122 20.86 2.42 16.86
C VAL A 122 20.24 3.01 18.13
N LEU A 123 19.19 2.40 18.67
CA LEU A 123 18.55 2.86 19.91
C LEU A 123 19.55 2.95 21.07
N LYS A 124 20.41 1.93 21.23
CA LYS A 124 21.45 1.91 22.26
C LYS A 124 22.51 2.99 22.05
N ILE A 125 22.86 3.31 20.80
CA ILE A 125 23.77 4.41 20.48
C ILE A 125 23.14 5.73 20.90
N LEU A 126 21.88 5.98 20.50
CA LEU A 126 21.16 7.22 20.81
C LEU A 126 20.96 7.41 22.31
N GLY A 127 20.76 6.34 23.07
CA GLY A 127 20.65 6.39 24.54
C GLY A 127 21.90 6.94 25.26
N ASN A 128 23.05 7.07 24.59
CA ASN A 128 24.24 7.73 25.18
C ASN A 128 24.23 9.25 25.01
N TYR A 129 23.37 9.78 24.15
CA TYR A 129 23.31 11.21 23.80
C TYR A 129 21.98 11.85 24.20
N PHE A 130 20.87 11.12 24.03
CA PHE A 130 19.53 11.67 24.14
C PHE A 130 18.98 11.62 25.57
N SER A 131 18.12 12.59 25.88
CA SER A 131 17.24 12.51 27.06
C SER A 131 16.19 11.41 26.89
N GLU A 132 15.55 11.03 27.99
CA GLU A 132 14.44 10.06 27.96
C GLU A 132 13.31 10.50 27.03
N GLU A 133 12.94 11.78 27.04
CA GLU A 133 11.91 12.35 26.17
C GLU A 133 12.29 12.26 24.68
N GLN A 134 13.54 12.61 24.34
CA GLN A 134 14.03 12.51 22.97
C GLN A 134 14.09 11.05 22.49
N LEU A 135 14.45 10.12 23.38
CA LEU A 135 14.48 8.70 23.08
C LEU A 135 13.06 8.15 22.85
N GLN A 136 12.08 8.59 23.64
CA GLN A 136 10.67 8.25 23.45
C GLN A 136 10.13 8.77 22.12
N ASN A 137 10.46 10.02 21.75
CA ASN A 137 10.10 10.60 20.46
C ASN A 137 10.70 9.81 19.28
N TYR A 138 11.97 9.43 19.37
CA TYR A 138 12.61 8.56 18.37
C TYR A 138 11.91 7.18 18.26
N GLN A 139 11.64 6.53 19.39
CA GLN A 139 10.94 5.24 19.40
C GLN A 139 9.53 5.35 18.80
N HIS A 140 8.81 6.41 19.15
CA HIS A 140 7.49 6.71 18.60
C HIS A 140 7.57 6.86 17.07
N PHE A 141 8.49 7.69 16.58
CA PHE A 141 8.72 7.90 15.15
C PHE A 141 8.96 6.58 14.40
N VAL A 142 9.90 5.75 14.87
CA VAL A 142 10.25 4.48 14.20
C VAL A 142 9.07 3.51 14.19
N LYS A 143 8.38 3.37 15.34
CA LYS A 143 7.20 2.51 15.46
C LYS A 143 6.11 2.97 14.52
N MET A 144 5.79 4.27 14.55
CA MET A 144 4.71 4.85 13.76
C MET A 144 5.02 4.81 12.26
N LYS A 145 6.27 5.05 11.84
CA LYS A 145 6.70 4.92 10.43
C LYS A 145 6.32 3.54 9.85
N SER A 146 6.59 2.47 10.60
CA SER A 146 6.23 1.11 10.16
C SER A 146 4.73 0.85 10.16
N ALA A 147 4.00 1.32 11.18
CA ALA A 147 2.56 1.13 11.31
C ALA A 147 1.79 1.84 10.19
N LEU A 148 2.13 3.12 9.93
CA LEU A 148 1.49 3.92 8.90
C LEU A 148 1.72 3.35 7.48
N LEU A 149 2.92 2.82 7.19
CA LEU A 149 3.20 2.14 5.92
C LEU A 149 2.30 0.90 5.72
N ILE A 150 2.10 0.11 6.76
CA ILE A 150 1.23 -1.07 6.73
C ILE A 150 -0.22 -0.65 6.54
N GLU A 151 -0.68 0.33 7.30
CA GLU A 151 -2.05 0.84 7.23
C GLU A 151 -2.36 1.45 5.85
N GLN A 152 -1.44 2.25 5.31
CA GLN A 152 -1.55 2.85 3.98
C GLN A 152 -1.71 1.76 2.92
N ARG A 153 -0.89 0.72 3.00
CA ARG A 153 -0.96 -0.41 2.09
C ARG A 153 -2.31 -1.15 2.18
N GLN A 154 -2.78 -1.41 3.39
CA GLN A 154 -4.05 -2.10 3.60
C GLN A 154 -5.23 -1.29 3.07
N LEU A 155 -5.19 0.03 3.28
CA LEU A 155 -6.23 0.93 2.80
C LEU A 155 -6.24 1.04 1.28
N ASP A 156 -5.06 1.15 0.66
CA ASP A 156 -4.91 1.11 -0.81
C ASP A 156 -5.45 -0.19 -1.41
N ASP A 157 -5.12 -1.34 -0.80
CA ASP A 157 -5.62 -2.64 -1.27
C ASP A 157 -7.16 -2.75 -1.13
N LYS A 158 -7.75 -2.21 -0.06
CA LYS A 158 -9.22 -2.15 0.14
C LYS A 158 -9.91 -1.24 -0.87
N ILE A 159 -9.36 -0.05 -1.11
CA ILE A 159 -9.89 0.91 -2.09
C ILE A 159 -9.85 0.30 -3.48
N LYS A 160 -8.71 -0.28 -3.86
CA LYS A 160 -8.53 -0.92 -5.16
C LYS A 160 -9.52 -2.06 -5.36
N LEU A 161 -9.69 -2.93 -4.36
CA LEU A 161 -10.67 -4.02 -4.43
C LEU A 161 -12.10 -3.47 -4.60
N GLY A 162 -12.48 -2.44 -3.83
CA GLY A 162 -13.81 -1.85 -3.96
C GLY A 162 -14.04 -1.20 -5.33
N GLN A 163 -13.02 -0.57 -5.91
CA GLN A 163 -13.07 0.00 -7.26
C GLN A 163 -13.22 -1.09 -8.33
N GLU A 164 -12.47 -2.20 -8.20
CA GLU A 164 -12.58 -3.34 -9.10
C GLU A 164 -13.96 -4.01 -9.01
N GLN A 165 -14.50 -4.18 -7.80
CA GLN A 165 -15.85 -4.70 -7.57
C GLN A 165 -16.93 -3.80 -8.18
N LEU A 166 -16.80 -2.48 -8.00
CA LEU A 166 -17.73 -1.51 -8.55
C LEU A 166 -17.70 -1.57 -10.08
N LYS A 167 -16.50 -1.58 -10.69
CA LYS A 167 -16.33 -1.70 -12.13
C LYS A 167 -16.98 -2.97 -12.69
N CYS A 168 -16.68 -4.14 -12.13
CA CYS A 168 -17.25 -5.41 -12.57
C CYS A 168 -18.79 -5.42 -12.46
N LEU A 169 -19.33 -4.87 -11.36
CA LEU A 169 -20.77 -4.76 -11.16
C LEU A 169 -21.40 -3.89 -12.24
N MET A 170 -20.76 -2.79 -12.62
CA MET A 170 -21.25 -1.86 -13.64
C MET A 170 -21.21 -2.43 -15.06
N GLU A 171 -20.15 -3.17 -15.39
CA GLU A 171 -20.03 -3.88 -16.67
C GLU A 171 -21.07 -5.01 -16.81
N SER A 172 -21.62 -5.52 -15.71
CA SER A 172 -22.67 -6.54 -15.73
C SER A 172 -24.07 -6.01 -16.07
N PHE A 173 -24.27 -4.69 -16.05
CA PHE A 173 -25.57 -4.10 -16.41
C PHE A 173 -25.75 -3.94 -17.92
N PRO A 174 -26.98 -4.09 -18.45
CA PRO A 174 -27.30 -3.71 -19.82
C PRO A 174 -26.92 -2.24 -20.09
N LYS A 175 -26.52 -1.92 -21.32
CA LYS A 175 -26.09 -0.56 -21.73
C LYS A 175 -27.14 0.54 -21.49
N ASP A 176 -28.41 0.15 -21.33
CA ASP A 176 -29.55 1.04 -21.08
C ASP A 176 -29.88 1.19 -19.59
N PHE A 177 -29.04 0.69 -18.68
CA PHE A 177 -29.26 0.84 -17.24
C PHE A 177 -29.03 2.28 -16.80
N THR A 178 -30.13 3.02 -16.61
CA THR A 178 -30.13 4.32 -15.92
C THR A 178 -30.22 4.09 -14.42
N PRO A 179 -29.19 4.42 -13.63
CA PRO A 179 -29.27 4.33 -12.18
C PRO A 179 -30.33 5.31 -11.66
N LYS A 180 -31.26 4.83 -10.84
CA LYS A 180 -32.34 5.65 -10.26
C LYS A 180 -31.84 6.71 -9.26
N ASP A 181 -30.64 6.53 -8.71
CA ASP A 181 -30.04 7.39 -7.69
C ASP A 181 -28.88 8.21 -8.26
N ALA A 182 -28.81 9.49 -7.89
CA ALA A 182 -27.75 10.42 -8.32
C ALA A 182 -26.34 9.93 -7.97
N THR A 183 -26.15 9.27 -6.83
CA THR A 183 -24.88 8.67 -6.41
C THR A 183 -24.46 7.51 -7.32
N ALA A 184 -25.41 6.68 -7.75
CA ALA A 184 -25.15 5.58 -8.66
C ALA A 184 -24.94 6.08 -10.10
N ALA A 185 -25.57 7.19 -10.50
CA ALA A 185 -25.32 7.88 -11.76
C ALA A 185 -23.92 8.54 -11.80
N ALA A 186 -23.47 9.14 -10.69
CA ALA A 186 -22.12 9.67 -10.56
C ALA A 186 -21.05 8.56 -10.62
N ALA A 187 -21.31 7.40 -10.00
CA ALA A 187 -20.47 6.21 -10.15
C ALA A 187 -20.44 5.72 -11.61
N LEU A 188 -21.56 5.77 -12.34
CA LEU A 188 -21.66 5.48 -13.79
C LEU A 188 -20.75 6.37 -14.62
N ALA A 189 -20.85 7.69 -14.42
CA ALA A 189 -20.02 8.65 -15.11
C ALA A 189 -18.52 8.48 -14.78
N ALA A 190 -18.17 8.26 -13.52
CA ALA A 190 -16.78 8.08 -13.09
C ALA A 190 -16.14 6.81 -13.65
N ALA A 191 -16.85 5.69 -13.69
CA ALA A 191 -16.34 4.45 -14.26
C ALA A 191 -16.17 4.55 -15.80
N LEU A 192 -17.12 5.17 -16.50
CA LEU A 192 -17.04 5.39 -17.95
C LEU A 192 -15.89 6.33 -18.32
N ALA A 193 -15.62 7.37 -17.52
CA ALA A 193 -14.50 8.28 -17.74
C ALA A 193 -13.13 7.55 -17.71
N THR A 194 -12.98 6.49 -16.91
CA THR A 194 -11.74 5.69 -16.87
C THR A 194 -11.56 4.76 -18.07
N SER A 195 -12.61 4.54 -18.89
CA SER A 195 -12.51 3.83 -20.18
C SER A 195 -12.10 4.72 -21.37
N GLY A 196 -12.00 6.04 -21.16
CA GLY A 196 -11.81 7.04 -22.23
C GLY A 196 -10.37 7.36 -22.65
N VAL A 197 -9.33 6.66 -22.18
CA VAL A 197 -7.93 6.97 -22.54
C VAL A 197 -7.41 6.07 -23.68
N ASN A 198 -8.21 5.85 -24.72
CA ASN A 198 -7.67 5.29 -25.99
C ASN A 198 -8.43 5.72 -27.26
N GLY A 199 -9.07 6.90 -27.24
CA GLY A 199 -9.63 7.53 -28.42
C GLY A 199 -8.77 8.72 -28.84
N LYS A 200 -7.86 8.49 -29.78
CA LYS A 200 -7.04 9.54 -30.40
C LYS A 200 -7.96 10.61 -30.99
N THR A 201 -8.00 11.78 -30.35
CA THR A 201 -8.63 13.00 -30.88
C THR A 201 -7.91 13.39 -32.16
N ILE A 202 -8.51 13.13 -33.32
CA ILE A 202 -8.16 13.84 -34.56
C ILE A 202 -9.18 14.96 -34.68
N LEU A 203 -8.78 16.14 -34.23
CA LEU A 203 -9.41 17.40 -34.55
C LEU A 203 -9.36 17.59 -36.06
N ALA A 204 -10.52 17.59 -36.69
CA ALA A 204 -10.71 18.16 -38.01
C ALA A 204 -10.45 19.68 -37.91
N VAL A 205 -9.44 20.16 -38.62
CA VAL A 205 -9.39 21.56 -39.05
C VAL A 205 -9.53 21.54 -40.56
N SER A 206 -10.72 21.92 -41.01
CA SER A 206 -10.94 22.43 -42.34
C SER A 206 -10.33 23.82 -42.42
N SER A 207 -9.50 24.07 -43.43
CA SER A 207 -9.28 25.41 -43.95
C SER A 207 -9.02 25.33 -45.45
N SER A 208 -10.00 25.81 -46.18
CA SER A 208 -10.00 26.07 -47.61
C SER A 208 -8.89 27.07 -48.00
N LEU A 209 -8.08 26.70 -49.00
CA LEU A 209 -7.74 27.46 -50.21
C LEU A 209 -6.72 26.64 -51.02
#